data_AF-A0A7C0X5M1-F1
#
_entry.id   AF-A0A7C0X5M1-F1
#
_cell.length_a   1.000
_cell.length_b   1.000
_cell.length_c   1.000
_cell.angle_alpha   90.00
_cell.angle_beta   90.00
_cell.angle_gamma   90.00
#
_symmetry.space_group_name_H-M   'P 1'
#
loop_
_entity.id
_entity.type
_entity.pdbx_description
1 polymer ?
#
loop_
_entity_poly.entity_id
_entity_poly.type
_entity_poly.pdbx_seq_one_letter_code
_entity_poly.pdbx_strand_id
1 'polypeptide(L)'
;MFFILGLPWETHESMQKTLDFALELDGDFAEFILARCFPGTKLYDICRELGLLVEKDPIQEPHFRHLYLAEGEVERFQDKCFRRFHFRLGYIISRLARSWNPVITMNYAIAGISKFRSYLRARRARQRAMRQSN
;
A
#
# COMPACT_ATOMS: atom_id res chain seq x y z
N MET A 1 5.82 -1.00 10.69
CA MET A 1 5.39 -2.35 10.27
C MET A 1 5.33 -2.41 8.76
N PHE A 2 5.53 -3.58 8.16
CA PHE A 2 5.49 -3.77 6.72
C PHE A 2 4.51 -4.89 6.39
N PHE A 3 3.66 -4.65 5.40
CA PHE A 3 2.69 -5.60 4.87
C PHE A 3 2.84 -5.67 3.36
N ILE A 4 2.67 -6.86 2.79
CA ILE A 4 2.65 -7.05 1.34
C ILE A 4 1.20 -7.29 0.92
N LEU A 5 0.78 -6.69 -0.20
CA LEU A 5 -0.52 -6.84 -0.83
C LEU A 5 -0.36 -7.17 -2.31
N GLY A 6 -1.35 -7.83 -2.89
CA GLY A 6 -1.39 -8.17 -4.30
C GLY A 6 -0.63 -9.43 -4.68
N LEU A 7 -0.57 -10.43 -3.80
CA LEU A 7 -0.11 -11.75 -4.21
C LEU A 7 -1.04 -12.32 -5.31
N PRO A 8 -0.55 -13.22 -6.19
CA PRO A 8 -1.30 -13.70 -7.35
C PRO A 8 -2.68 -14.28 -7.02
N TRP A 9 -2.80 -14.94 -5.86
CA TRP A 9 -4.00 -15.59 -5.34
C TRP A 9 -4.76 -14.73 -4.31
N GLU A 10 -4.36 -13.49 -4.09
CA GLU A 10 -4.98 -12.63 -3.10
C GLU A 10 -6.38 -12.18 -3.55
N THR A 11 -7.30 -12.03 -2.60
CA THR A 11 -8.68 -11.57 -2.81
C THR A 11 -8.93 -10.28 -2.06
N HIS A 12 -10.06 -9.62 -2.33
CA HIS A 12 -10.49 -8.45 -1.54
C HIS A 12 -10.66 -8.79 -0.05
N GLU A 13 -11.15 -9.98 0.26
CA GLU A 13 -11.34 -10.44 1.64
C GLU A 13 -10.00 -10.63 2.36
N SER A 14 -9.02 -11.25 1.71
CA SER A 14 -7.70 -11.45 2.33
C SER A 14 -6.96 -10.12 2.51
N MET A 15 -7.01 -9.21 1.54
CA MET A 15 -6.44 -7.86 1.70
C MET A 15 -7.12 -7.08 2.84
N GLN A 16 -8.43 -7.27 3.02
CA GLN A 16 -9.18 -6.67 4.13
C GLN A 16 -8.73 -7.23 5.48
N LYS A 17 -8.53 -8.54 5.61
CA LYS A 17 -7.96 -9.16 6.83
C LYS A 17 -6.59 -8.57 7.17
N THR A 18 -5.73 -8.34 6.17
CA THR A 18 -4.43 -7.69 6.37
C THR A 18 -4.57 -6.26 6.89
N LEU A 19 -5.51 -5.48 6.35
CA LEU A 19 -5.78 -4.12 6.83
C LEU A 19 -6.30 -4.12 8.27
N ASP A 20 -7.26 -5.00 8.59
CA ASP A 20 -7.86 -5.09 9.91
C ASP A 20 -6.81 -5.51 10.95
N PHE A 21 -5.98 -6.49 10.62
CA PHE A 21 -4.85 -6.90 11.46
C PHE A 21 -3.85 -5.75 11.68
N ALA A 22 -3.52 -4.99 10.63
CA ALA A 22 -2.65 -3.82 10.79
C ALA A 22 -3.25 -2.78 11.75
N LEU A 23 -4.56 -2.51 11.65
CA LEU A 23 -5.26 -1.58 12.53
C LEU A 23 -5.34 -2.06 13.97
N GLU A 24 -5.49 -3.37 14.18
CA GLU A 24 -5.51 -4.02 15.50
C GLU A 24 -4.16 -3.91 16.21
N LEU A 25 -3.05 -4.08 15.48
CA LEU A 25 -1.70 -3.94 16.03
C LEU A 25 -1.36 -2.53 16.54
N ASP A 26 -2.17 -1.52 16.17
CA ASP A 26 -2.09 -0.16 16.71
C ASP A 26 -0.72 0.53 16.58
N GLY A 27 0.11 0.10 15.62
CA GLY A 27 1.46 0.65 15.45
C GLY A 27 1.47 2.10 14.94
N ASP A 28 2.56 2.82 15.24
CA ASP A 28 2.72 4.23 14.86
C ASP A 28 2.75 4.44 13.34
N PHE A 29 3.35 3.49 12.63
CA PHE A 29 3.50 3.53 11.17
C PHE A 29 3.40 2.13 10.56
N ALA A 30 2.70 2.04 9.43
CA ALA A 30 2.66 0.87 8.57
C ALA A 30 2.94 1.25 7.13
N GLU A 31 3.67 0.39 6.42
CA GLU A 31 3.85 0.47 4.98
C GLU A 31 3.19 -0.74 4.33
N PHE A 32 2.34 -0.47 3.34
CA PHE A 32 1.68 -1.50 2.53
C PHE A 32 2.35 -1.52 1.17
N ILE A 33 3.11 -2.57 0.89
CA ILE A 33 3.93 -2.73 -0.31
C ILE A 33 3.17 -3.62 -1.30
N LEU A 34 3.25 -3.30 -2.60
CA LEU A 34 2.70 -4.18 -3.64
C LEU A 34 3.70 -5.28 -3.97
N ALA A 35 3.21 -6.51 -4.07
CA ALA A 35 3.99 -7.63 -4.56
C ALA A 35 4.49 -7.35 -5.99
N ARG A 36 5.73 -7.75 -6.27
CA ARG A 36 6.39 -7.57 -7.55
C ARG A 36 7.11 -8.86 -7.93
N CYS A 37 6.88 -9.35 -9.14
CA CYS A 37 7.46 -10.59 -9.63
C CYS A 37 8.76 -10.30 -10.40
N PHE A 38 9.89 -10.33 -9.70
CA PHE A 38 11.18 -10.13 -10.35
C PHE A 38 11.69 -11.42 -10.99
N PRO A 39 12.24 -11.38 -12.22
CA PRO A 39 12.88 -12.55 -12.83
C PRO A 39 13.89 -13.21 -11.90
N GLY A 40 13.86 -14.54 -11.83
CA GLY A 40 14.72 -15.33 -10.93
C GLY A 40 14.17 -15.48 -9.50
N THR A 41 13.01 -14.91 -9.17
CA THR A 41 12.32 -15.17 -7.89
C THR A 41 11.31 -16.29 -8.02
N LYS A 42 11.03 -17.00 -6.92
CA LYS A 42 10.01 -18.05 -6.91
C LYS A 42 8.61 -17.51 -7.27
N LEU A 43 8.31 -16.27 -6.90
CA LEU A 43 7.06 -15.60 -7.26
C LEU A 43 6.94 -15.43 -8.78
N TYR A 44 8.03 -15.09 -9.46
CA TYR A 44 8.05 -14.99 -10.92
C TYR A 44 7.76 -16.33 -11.59
N ASP A 45 8.36 -17.42 -11.10
CA ASP A 45 8.06 -18.76 -11.62
C ASP A 45 6.58 -19.11 -11.49
N ILE A 46 5.98 -18.82 -10.32
CA ILE A 46 4.56 -19.03 -10.07
C ILE A 46 3.70 -18.19 -11.03
N CYS A 47 4.00 -16.90 -11.18
CA CYS A 47 3.26 -16.03 -12.11
C CYS A 47 3.39 -16.50 -13.56
N ARG A 48 4.56 -17.01 -13.96
CA ARG A 48 4.78 -17.60 -15.29
C ARG A 48 3.94 -18.85 -15.50
N GLU A 49 3.98 -19.79 -14.54
CA GLU A 49 3.23 -21.05 -14.59
C GLU A 49 1.71 -20.82 -14.67
N LEU A 50 1.22 -19.78 -13.99
CA LEU A 50 -0.18 -19.38 -14.00
C LEU A 50 -0.58 -18.49 -15.20
N GLY A 51 0.35 -18.15 -16.09
CA GLY A 51 0.08 -17.27 -17.25
C GLY A 51 -0.30 -15.83 -16.86
N LEU A 52 0.24 -15.34 -15.74
CA LEU A 52 -0.08 -14.02 -15.17
C LEU A 52 0.93 -12.93 -15.52
N LEU A 53 2.05 -13.27 -16.17
CA LEU A 53 3.04 -12.28 -16.58
C LEU A 53 2.46 -11.32 -17.63
N VAL A 54 2.81 -10.04 -17.52
CA VAL A 54 2.48 -9.01 -18.51
C VAL A 54 3.61 -8.93 -19.53
N GLU A 55 3.32 -8.58 -20.79
CA GLU A 55 4.31 -8.53 -21.89
C GLU A 55 5.39 -7.45 -21.76
N LYS A 56 5.37 -6.66 -20.68
CA LYS A 56 6.34 -5.60 -20.43
C LYS A 56 7.66 -6.15 -19.89
N ASP A 57 8.74 -5.37 -20.02
CA ASP A 57 10.05 -5.73 -19.46
C ASP A 57 9.94 -5.98 -17.95
N PRO A 58 10.09 -7.24 -17.49
CA PRO A 58 9.85 -7.59 -16.10
C PRO A 58 10.93 -7.08 -15.15
N ILE A 59 12.05 -6.57 -15.66
CA ILE A 59 13.10 -5.92 -14.85
C ILE A 59 12.67 -4.49 -14.49
N GLN A 60 12.08 -3.78 -15.46
CA GLN A 60 11.66 -2.38 -15.29
C GLN A 60 10.25 -2.27 -14.67
N GLU A 61 9.34 -3.16 -15.08
CA GLU A 61 7.96 -3.21 -14.65
C GLU A 61 7.60 -4.64 -14.21
N PRO A 62 8.02 -5.10 -13.01
CA PRO A 62 7.77 -6.44 -12.46
C PRO A 62 6.31 -6.62 -11.99
N HIS A 63 5.36 -6.15 -12.79
CA HIS A 63 3.92 -6.25 -12.59
C HIS A 63 3.41 -7.58 -13.16
N PHE A 64 2.29 -8.05 -12.61
CA PHE A 64 1.61 -9.27 -13.04
C PHE A 64 0.11 -9.14 -12.81
N ARG A 65 -0.66 -9.97 -13.50
CA ARG A 65 -2.11 -10.09 -13.33
C ARG A 65 -2.45 -10.90 -12.09
N HIS A 66 -3.62 -10.65 -11.53
CA HIS A 66 -4.11 -11.38 -10.36
C HIS A 66 -5.19 -12.37 -10.77
N LEU A 67 -5.32 -13.49 -10.04
CA LEU A 67 -6.33 -14.51 -10.33
C LEU A 67 -7.76 -14.03 -10.03
N TYR A 68 -7.92 -13.24 -8.96
CA TYR A 68 -9.23 -12.86 -8.42
C TYR A 68 -9.48 -11.36 -8.37
N LEU A 69 -8.52 -10.54 -8.84
CA LEU A 69 -8.57 -9.09 -8.77
C LEU A 69 -8.37 -8.51 -10.17
N ALA A 70 -9.21 -7.54 -10.52
CA ALA A 70 -9.06 -6.78 -11.74
C ALA A 70 -7.85 -5.84 -11.66
N GLU A 71 -7.38 -5.41 -12.82
CA GLU A 71 -6.26 -4.48 -12.93
C GLU A 71 -6.55 -3.17 -12.17
N GLY A 72 -5.55 -2.67 -11.43
CA GLY A 72 -5.69 -1.48 -10.61
C GLY A 72 -6.44 -1.66 -9.29
N GLU A 73 -7.04 -2.82 -9.01
CA GLU A 73 -7.75 -3.04 -7.73
C GLU A 73 -6.82 -3.07 -6.54
N VAL A 74 -5.66 -3.72 -6.67
CA VAL A 74 -4.67 -3.80 -5.59
C VAL A 74 -4.11 -2.41 -5.26
N GLU A 75 -3.82 -1.59 -6.27
CA GLU A 75 -3.35 -0.21 -6.10
C GLU A 75 -4.41 0.65 -5.39
N ARG A 76 -5.68 0.52 -5.81
CA ARG A 76 -6.81 1.19 -5.15
C ARG A 76 -6.97 0.73 -3.71
N PHE A 77 -6.70 -0.54 -3.42
CA PHE A 77 -6.76 -1.09 -2.08
C PHE A 77 -5.58 -0.64 -1.21
N GLN A 78 -4.36 -0.60 -1.74
CA GLN A 78 -3.19 0.00 -1.06
C GLN A 78 -3.48 1.45 -0.64
N ASP A 79 -4.12 2.20 -1.53
CA ASP A 79 -4.60 3.55 -1.27
C ASP A 79 -5.62 3.61 -0.11
N LYS A 80 -6.53 2.64 -0.04
CA LYS A 80 -7.48 2.47 1.08
C LYS A 80 -6.74 2.15 2.38
N CYS A 81 -5.78 1.23 2.37
CA CYS A 81 -4.98 0.86 3.54
C CYS A 81 -4.22 2.07 4.09
N PHE A 82 -3.53 2.81 3.22
CA PHE A 82 -2.80 4.01 3.61
C PHE A 82 -3.72 5.01 4.32
N ARG A 83 -4.88 5.32 3.72
CA ARG A 83 -5.83 6.28 4.30
C ARG A 83 -6.39 5.80 5.63
N ARG A 84 -6.85 4.56 5.71
CA ARG A 84 -7.47 4.01 6.92
C ARG A 84 -6.49 3.91 8.08
N PHE A 85 -5.24 3.53 7.80
CA PHE A 85 -4.20 3.41 8.82
C PHE A 85 -3.71 4.77 9.32
N HIS A 86 -3.35 5.68 8.40
CA HIS A 86 -2.71 6.94 8.77
C HIS A 86 -3.69 8.06 9.16
N PHE A 87 -4.96 8.01 8.73
CA PHE A 87 -5.99 8.99 9.12
C PHE A 87 -6.93 8.47 10.20
N ARG A 88 -6.47 7.56 11.05
CA ARG A 88 -7.22 7.12 12.22
C ARG A 88 -7.23 8.24 13.28
N LEU A 89 -8.12 9.22 13.08
CA LEU A 89 -8.25 10.43 13.90
C LEU A 89 -8.37 10.12 15.40
N GLY A 90 -9.01 9.01 15.77
CA GLY A 90 -9.11 8.57 17.17
C GLY A 90 -7.75 8.29 17.82
N TYR A 91 -6.80 7.68 17.10
CA TYR A 91 -5.44 7.44 17.59
C TYR A 91 -4.63 8.73 17.73
N ILE A 92 -4.79 9.64 16.76
CA ILE A 92 -4.12 10.95 16.81
C ILE A 92 -4.64 11.73 18.02
N ILE A 93 -5.96 11.85 18.16
CA ILE A 93 -6.59 12.58 19.27
C ILE A 93 -6.24 11.94 20.62
N SER A 94 -6.29 10.61 20.76
CA SER A 94 -5.96 9.93 22.01
C SER A 94 -4.49 10.09 22.40
N ARG A 95 -3.55 10.09 21.44
CA ARG A 95 -2.13 10.40 21.72
C ARG A 95 -1.92 11.86 22.09
N LEU A 96 -2.54 12.80 21.37
CA LEU A 96 -2.41 14.24 21.64
C LEU A 96 -3.00 14.61 23.00
N ALA A 97 -4.12 14.00 23.40
CA ALA A 97 -4.72 14.22 24.71
C ALA A 97 -3.83 13.71 25.87
N ARG A 98 -2.98 12.69 25.61
CA ARG A 98 -2.10 12.09 26.62
C ARG A 98 -0.78 12.84 26.79
N SER A 99 -0.32 13.51 25.75
CA SER A 99 0.90 14.30 25.76
C SER A 99 0.55 15.78 25.74
N TRP A 100 0.38 16.39 26.92
CA TRP A 100 0.26 17.86 27.12
C TRP A 100 1.55 18.64 26.72
N ASN A 101 2.32 18.15 25.76
CA ASN A 101 3.49 18.81 25.20
C ASN A 101 3.19 19.26 23.75
N PRO A 102 3.05 20.59 23.52
CA PRO A 102 2.66 21.14 22.22
C PRO A 102 3.72 20.93 21.12
N VAL A 103 5.00 20.76 21.49
CA VAL A 103 6.10 20.57 20.52
C VAL A 103 6.05 19.16 19.91
N ILE A 104 5.85 18.15 20.76
CA ILE A 104 5.74 16.75 20.32
C ILE A 104 4.49 16.57 19.43
N THR A 105 3.38 17.15 19.87
CA THR A 105 2.11 17.23 19.12
C THR A 105 2.31 17.83 17.72
N MET A 106 3.01 18.97 17.64
CA MET A 106 3.30 19.65 16.38
C MET A 106 4.17 18.80 15.44
N ASN A 107 5.19 18.13 15.97
CA ASN A 107 6.08 17.27 15.17
C ASN A 107 5.34 16.08 14.55
N TYR A 108 4.43 15.43 15.29
CA TYR A 108 3.59 14.36 14.74
C TYR A 108 2.61 14.88 13.68
N ALA A 109 2.00 16.05 13.89
CA ALA A 109 1.12 16.67 12.91
C ALA A 109 1.86 17.04 11.61
N ILE A 110 3.06 17.63 11.72
CA ILE A 110 3.91 17.97 10.58
C ILE A 110 4.38 16.71 9.82
N ALA A 111 4.77 15.65 10.55
CA ALA A 111 5.14 14.37 9.93
C ALA A 111 3.96 13.75 9.17
N GLY A 112 2.75 13.80 9.75
CA GLY A 112 1.51 13.36 9.09
C GLY A 112 1.19 14.16 7.82
N ILE A 113 1.29 15.49 7.88
CA ILE A 113 1.06 16.39 6.73
C ILE A 113 2.12 16.20 5.65
N SER A 114 3.39 16.05 6.03
CA SER A 114 4.48 15.80 5.09
C SER A 114 4.28 14.47 4.35
N LYS A 115 3.94 13.40 5.08
CA LYS A 115 3.59 12.11 4.47
C LYS A 115 2.34 12.21 3.59
N PHE A 116 1.31 12.96 4.00
CA PHE A 116 0.14 13.19 3.15
C PHE A 116 0.48 13.93 1.86
N ARG A 117 1.33 14.96 1.93
CA ARG A 117 1.81 15.68 0.74
C ARG A 117 2.66 14.79 -0.17
N SER A 118 3.48 13.91 0.39
CA SER A 118 4.26 12.93 -0.37
C SER A 118 3.36 11.84 -0.97
N TYR A 119 2.34 11.38 -0.24
CA TYR A 119 1.30 10.47 -0.72
C TYR A 119 0.52 11.07 -1.89
N LEU A 120 0.03 12.30 -1.78
CA LEU A 120 -0.69 12.98 -2.85
C LEU A 120 0.18 13.20 -4.09
N ARG A 121 1.47 13.48 -3.91
CA ARG A 121 2.44 13.58 -5.02
C ARG A 121 2.69 12.23 -5.68
N ALA A 122 2.92 11.17 -4.91
CA ALA A 122 3.11 9.81 -5.41
C ALA A 122 1.85 9.29 -6.12
N ARG A 123 0.66 9.55 -5.58
CA ARG A 123 -0.63 9.17 -6.21
C ARG A 123 -0.82 9.87 -7.56
N ARG A 124 -0.50 11.17 -7.64
CA ARG A 124 -0.57 11.92 -8.91
C ARG A 124 0.46 11.42 -9.93
N ALA A 125 1.67 11.05 -9.50
CA ALA A 125 2.68 10.47 -10.38
C ALA A 125 2.24 9.09 -10.90
N ARG A 126 1.73 8.20 -10.03
CA ARG A 126 1.22 6.88 -10.41
C ARG A 126 0.00 6.96 -11.34
N GLN A 127 -0.94 7.86 -11.07
CA GLN A 127 -2.10 8.09 -11.96
C GLN A 127 -1.71 8.64 -13.33
N ARG A 128 -0.59 9.38 -13.43
CA ARG A 128 -0.05 9.85 -14.72
C ARG A 128 0.65 8.72 -15.47
N ALA A 129 1.44 7.89 -14.78
CA ALA A 129 2.08 6.72 -15.37
C ALA A 129 1.04 5.69 -15.89
N MET A 130 -0.02 5.44 -15.12
CA MET A 130 -1.10 4.53 -15.51
C MET A 130 -1.97 5.06 -16.65
N ARG A 131 -2.04 6.39 -16.85
CA ARG A 131 -2.72 7.03 -18.00
C ARG A 131 -1.87 7.13 -19.27
N GLN A 132 -0.55 6.99 -19.16
CA GLN A 132 0.38 6.98 -20.29
C GLN A 132 0.66 5.57 -20.83
N SER A 133 0.15 4.54 -20.15
CA SER A 133 0.26 3.12 -20.52
C SER A 133 -1.03 2.54 -21.15
N ASN A 134 -2.03 3.39 -21.41
CA ASN A 134 -3.23 3.12 -22.22
C ASN A 134 -3.18 3.99 -23.48
#